data_AF-A0A0D7WAA7-F1
#
_entry.id   AF-A0A0D7WAA7-F1
#
_cell.length_a   1.000
_cell.length_b   1.000
_cell.length_c   1.000
_cell.angle_alpha   90.00
_cell.angle_beta   90.00
_cell.angle_gamma   90.00
#
_symmetry.space_group_name_H-M   'P 1'
#
loop_
_entity.id
_entity.type
_entity.pdbx_description
1 polymer ?
#
loop_
_entity_poly.entity_id
_entity_poly.type
_entity_poly.pdbx_seq_one_letter_code
_entity_poly.pdbx_strand_id
1 'polypeptide(L)'
;MKHPINILERYWKFTSFRGQQETIINAVIAGEDTFALMPTGGGKSICFQVPALVKDGICIVVSPLVALMKDQVKALNDKGIKAMALTSGISYKELDTMLDNCVYGNYKFLYLSPERLQQEIVQNRIKQMHVNLIAVDEAHCISQWGNDFRPAFKNISTLRQIQPAVNVVALTASATPEVVEDIIKELDFINPKLFKQSFFRSNLAYMVFHEEDKLYKLETILKKYTEPSIIYVRNRKLTNEISSYLNSKHISATTYHGGLPNNTKNDNMTAWLNNQSQVMVATNAFGMGIDKPDVKTVIHINLPESIESYFQEAGRAGRNGKKAFAVIFKNNSDEVLIKNQFLKVLPPINFIKQVYRKLCNYFQISYGEGEYLTFDFDFYTFSKTYNFSSTLCYNALLLLDRNSIITLSKQFKNKVTLQFITSNTALFNYLEHHNDFDIIVKSILRMYGGVFDNQTAIDLNKVINKSSVSAEKIIVVLKELERDEIITLNLSKTDAQITFIEPREDDKTINRIAKTIEKQNKQKEKQVLAMLQYIENEKDCKSEQLLAYFGEQNTKPCGICSVCLKLNKAHIPQDLNHIKNNIIELLQVNHLSSRALGESLKCSETDLKQALKHLLEHQIITTTATNTYKLSD
;
A
#
# COMPACT_ATOMS: atom_id res chain seq x y z
N MET A 1 -11.85 -29.99 29.62
CA MET A 1 -11.70 -28.96 28.56
C MET A 1 -12.97 -28.13 28.50
N LYS A 2 -12.86 -26.81 28.33
CA LYS A 2 -14.04 -25.97 28.04
C LYS A 2 -14.48 -26.24 26.59
N HIS A 3 -15.76 -26.47 26.36
CA HIS A 3 -16.28 -26.61 25.00
C HIS A 3 -16.07 -25.29 24.21
N PRO A 4 -15.67 -25.32 22.93
CA PRO A 4 -15.39 -24.10 22.15
C PRO A 4 -16.54 -23.08 22.13
N ILE A 5 -17.79 -23.57 22.08
CA ILE A 5 -18.99 -22.72 22.09
C ILE A 5 -19.10 -21.89 23.38
N ASN A 6 -18.73 -22.46 24.53
CA ASN A 6 -18.80 -21.77 25.82
C ASN A 6 -17.80 -20.60 25.88
N ILE A 7 -16.67 -20.72 25.19
CA ILE A 7 -15.67 -19.65 25.06
C ILE A 7 -16.20 -18.55 24.13
N LEU A 8 -16.81 -18.94 23.00
CA LEU A 8 -17.44 -18.01 22.06
C LEU A 8 -18.52 -17.17 22.75
N GLU A 9 -19.44 -17.82 23.46
CA GLU A 9 -20.51 -17.15 24.20
C GLU A 9 -19.97 -16.26 25.31
N ARG A 10 -18.99 -16.73 26.08
CA ARG A 10 -18.43 -15.97 27.21
C ARG A 10 -17.80 -14.65 26.77
N TYR A 11 -16.91 -14.70 25.77
CA TYR A 11 -16.05 -13.57 25.41
C TYR A 11 -16.55 -12.78 24.20
N TRP A 12 -17.19 -13.42 23.23
CA TRP A 12 -17.69 -12.76 22.01
C TRP A 12 -19.21 -12.56 22.00
N LYS A 13 -19.95 -13.13 22.97
CA LYS A 13 -21.42 -13.03 23.08
C LYS A 13 -22.16 -13.55 21.83
N PHE A 14 -21.54 -14.46 21.08
CA PHE A 14 -22.19 -15.17 19.98
C PHE A 14 -22.64 -16.55 20.42
N THR A 15 -23.87 -16.93 20.06
CA THR A 15 -24.50 -18.21 20.41
C THR A 15 -24.25 -19.31 19.38
N SER A 16 -23.64 -18.98 18.25
CA SER A 16 -23.33 -19.95 17.19
C SER A 16 -22.10 -19.53 16.38
N PHE A 17 -21.37 -20.51 15.87
CA PHE A 17 -20.32 -20.31 14.87
C PHE A 17 -20.92 -19.98 13.50
N ARG A 18 -20.15 -19.30 12.65
CA ARG A 18 -20.53 -18.96 11.28
C ARG A 18 -19.85 -19.90 10.29
N GLY A 19 -20.62 -20.44 9.34
CA GLY A 19 -20.07 -21.24 8.24
C GLY A 19 -19.17 -22.37 8.74
N GLN A 20 -17.93 -22.43 8.25
CA GLN A 20 -16.96 -23.49 8.60
C GLN A 20 -16.13 -23.20 9.86
N GLN A 21 -16.42 -22.13 10.62
CA GLN A 21 -15.63 -21.75 11.81
C GLN A 21 -15.50 -22.92 12.80
N GLU A 22 -16.58 -23.62 13.11
CA GLU A 22 -16.57 -24.73 14.05
C GLU A 22 -15.66 -25.87 13.58
N THR A 23 -15.76 -26.26 12.30
CA THR A 23 -14.93 -27.31 11.71
C THR A 23 -13.44 -26.95 11.75
N ILE A 24 -13.10 -25.69 11.43
CA ILE A 24 -11.73 -25.18 11.50
C ILE A 24 -11.21 -25.23 12.94
N ILE A 25 -12.01 -24.74 13.89
CA ILE A 25 -11.65 -24.72 15.31
C ILE A 25 -11.41 -26.13 15.84
N ASN A 26 -12.27 -27.09 15.48
CA ASN A 26 -12.13 -28.47 15.91
C ASN A 26 -10.86 -29.14 15.35
N ALA A 27 -10.51 -28.89 14.08
CA ALA A 27 -9.24 -29.34 13.51
C ALA A 27 -8.02 -28.76 14.26
N VAL A 28 -8.06 -27.46 14.56
CA VAL A 28 -6.97 -26.79 15.31
C VAL A 28 -6.86 -27.34 16.74
N ILE A 29 -7.98 -27.63 17.41
CA ILE A 29 -8.00 -28.26 18.74
C ILE A 29 -7.43 -29.67 18.68
N ALA A 30 -7.74 -30.45 17.63
CA ALA A 30 -7.22 -31.79 17.41
C ALA A 30 -5.69 -31.81 17.15
N GLY A 31 -5.04 -30.65 17.02
CA GLY A 31 -3.61 -30.55 16.78
C GLY A 31 -3.23 -30.72 15.32
N GLU A 32 -4.19 -30.55 14.40
CA GLU A 32 -3.95 -30.63 12.97
C GLU A 32 -3.43 -29.28 12.44
N ASP A 33 -2.45 -29.33 11.54
CA ASP A 33 -2.09 -28.17 10.74
C ASP A 33 -3.27 -27.79 9.85
N THR A 34 -3.59 -26.49 9.81
CA THR A 34 -4.84 -26.04 9.22
C THR A 34 -4.63 -24.81 8.36
N PHE A 35 -5.06 -24.89 7.10
CA PHE A 35 -5.18 -23.73 6.22
C PHE A 35 -6.64 -23.32 6.11
N ALA A 36 -6.94 -22.05 6.40
CA ALA A 36 -8.29 -21.50 6.33
C ALA A 36 -8.36 -20.31 5.37
N LEU A 37 -8.99 -20.52 4.22
CA LEU A 37 -9.32 -19.48 3.25
C LEU A 37 -10.75 -19.01 3.49
N MET A 38 -10.87 -17.82 4.11
CA MET A 38 -12.16 -17.28 4.56
C MET A 38 -12.29 -15.82 4.15
N PRO A 39 -13.42 -15.41 3.54
CA PRO A 39 -13.60 -14.04 3.03
C PRO A 39 -13.45 -12.97 4.13
N THR A 40 -13.28 -11.71 3.72
CA THR A 40 -13.26 -10.57 4.64
C THR A 40 -14.57 -10.51 5.45
N GLY A 41 -14.46 -10.25 6.76
CA GLY A 41 -15.62 -10.30 7.67
C GLY A 41 -16.08 -11.70 8.09
N GLY A 42 -15.47 -12.78 7.59
CA GLY A 42 -15.79 -14.17 7.96
C GLY A 42 -15.38 -14.59 9.38
N GLY A 43 -14.84 -13.66 10.19
CA GLY A 43 -14.43 -13.94 11.58
C GLY A 43 -13.21 -14.85 11.69
N LYS A 44 -12.22 -14.69 10.82
CA LYS A 44 -10.96 -15.46 10.82
C LYS A 44 -10.28 -15.52 12.19
N SER A 45 -10.24 -14.41 12.92
CA SER A 45 -9.55 -14.35 14.21
C SER A 45 -10.11 -15.33 15.24
N ILE A 46 -11.43 -15.60 15.19
CA ILE A 46 -12.09 -16.57 16.08
C ILE A 46 -11.53 -17.99 15.87
N CYS A 47 -11.15 -18.33 14.64
CA CYS A 47 -10.63 -19.65 14.27
C CYS A 47 -9.29 -20.00 14.92
N PHE A 48 -8.52 -19.02 15.41
CA PHE A 48 -7.31 -19.28 16.21
C PHE A 48 -7.44 -18.79 17.66
N GLN A 49 -8.26 -17.77 17.93
CA GLN A 49 -8.44 -17.24 19.28
C GLN A 49 -9.23 -18.21 20.19
N VAL A 50 -10.29 -18.83 19.69
CA VAL A 50 -11.05 -19.81 20.48
C VAL A 50 -10.19 -21.04 20.81
N PRO A 51 -9.54 -21.74 19.86
CA PRO A 51 -8.76 -22.92 20.19
C PRO A 51 -7.56 -22.62 21.12
N ALA A 52 -6.92 -21.46 20.97
CA ALA A 52 -5.85 -21.01 21.87
C ALA A 52 -6.31 -20.83 23.33
N LEU A 53 -7.59 -20.51 23.55
CA LEU A 53 -8.20 -20.39 24.89
C LEU A 53 -8.72 -21.73 25.43
N VAL A 54 -8.92 -22.74 24.57
CA VAL A 54 -9.30 -24.10 24.99
C VAL A 54 -8.10 -24.83 25.60
N LYS A 55 -6.91 -24.66 25.01
CA LYS A 55 -5.66 -25.29 25.44
C LYS A 55 -4.93 -24.43 26.48
N ASP A 56 -4.20 -25.08 27.38
CA ASP A 56 -3.24 -24.38 28.24
C ASP A 56 -2.04 -23.88 27.44
N GLY A 57 -1.33 -22.88 27.94
CA GLY A 57 -0.24 -22.21 27.22
C GLY A 57 -0.63 -20.92 26.50
N ILE A 58 0.24 -20.50 25.58
CA ILE A 58 0.20 -19.25 24.82
C ILE A 58 0.13 -19.52 23.31
N CYS A 59 -0.66 -18.73 22.60
CA CYS A 59 -0.68 -18.73 21.14
C CYS A 59 0.23 -17.63 20.58
N ILE A 60 1.13 -18.02 19.66
CA ILE A 60 2.00 -17.09 18.94
C ILE A 60 1.30 -16.68 17.65
N VAL A 61 1.05 -15.39 17.46
CA VAL A 61 0.36 -14.85 16.29
C VAL A 61 1.33 -14.01 15.47
N VAL A 62 1.67 -14.48 14.27
CA VAL A 62 2.46 -13.72 13.31
C VAL A 62 1.51 -12.91 12.42
N SER A 63 1.71 -11.60 12.37
CA SER A 63 0.87 -10.69 11.57
C SER A 63 1.72 -9.59 10.88
N PRO A 64 1.41 -9.23 9.62
CA PRO A 64 2.19 -8.25 8.84
C PRO A 64 2.21 -6.83 9.39
N LEU A 65 1.12 -6.40 10.04
CA LEU A 65 0.87 -4.99 10.28
C LEU A 65 0.80 -4.69 11.78
N VAL A 66 1.68 -3.80 12.22
CA VAL A 66 1.73 -3.31 13.60
C VAL A 66 0.39 -2.72 14.06
N ALA A 67 -0.30 -1.98 13.19
CA ALA A 67 -1.60 -1.42 13.50
C ALA A 67 -2.63 -2.53 13.80
N LEU A 68 -2.70 -3.56 12.95
CA LEU A 68 -3.61 -4.70 13.13
C LEU A 68 -3.32 -5.47 14.41
N MET A 69 -2.04 -5.68 14.74
CA MET A 69 -1.64 -6.31 16.00
C MET A 69 -2.13 -5.52 17.21
N LYS A 70 -1.97 -4.19 17.21
CA LYS A 70 -2.42 -3.32 18.32
C LYS A 70 -3.93 -3.38 18.50
N ASP A 71 -4.70 -3.32 17.41
CA ASP A 71 -6.16 -3.37 17.46
C ASP A 71 -6.67 -4.72 17.98
N GLN A 72 -6.07 -5.83 17.53
CA GLN A 72 -6.42 -7.17 17.99
C GLN A 72 -6.09 -7.36 19.48
N VAL A 73 -4.91 -6.92 19.91
CA VAL A 73 -4.50 -7.00 21.33
C VAL A 73 -5.40 -6.14 22.21
N LYS A 74 -5.73 -4.92 21.79
CA LYS A 74 -6.70 -4.06 22.49
C LYS A 74 -8.05 -4.76 22.62
N ALA A 75 -8.59 -5.29 21.52
CA ALA A 75 -9.88 -5.98 21.53
C ALA A 75 -9.92 -7.25 22.41
N LEU A 76 -8.78 -7.94 22.59
CA LEU A 76 -8.64 -9.07 23.51
C LEU A 76 -8.55 -8.61 24.96
N ASN A 77 -7.74 -7.59 25.24
CA ASN A 77 -7.58 -7.01 26.57
C ASN A 77 -8.91 -6.41 27.09
N ASP A 78 -9.68 -5.74 26.23
CA ASP A 78 -11.01 -5.21 26.54
C ASP A 78 -12.01 -6.33 26.93
N LYS A 79 -11.77 -7.58 26.50
CA LYS A 79 -12.54 -8.77 26.89
C LYS A 79 -11.96 -9.48 28.12
N GLY A 80 -10.94 -8.91 28.77
CA GLY A 80 -10.24 -9.51 29.91
C GLY A 80 -9.30 -10.66 29.53
N ILE A 81 -8.89 -10.77 28.26
CA ILE A 81 -7.95 -11.78 27.79
C ILE A 81 -6.56 -11.14 27.68
N LYS A 82 -5.60 -11.61 28.47
CA LYS A 82 -4.22 -11.11 28.44
C LYS A 82 -3.55 -11.38 27.09
N ALA A 83 -3.33 -10.33 26.32
CA ALA A 83 -2.64 -10.38 25.04
C ALA A 83 -1.54 -9.30 24.97
N MET A 84 -0.48 -9.59 24.23
CA MET A 84 0.66 -8.68 24.06
C MET A 84 1.03 -8.54 22.59
N ALA A 85 1.47 -7.36 22.16
CA ALA A 85 2.01 -7.11 20.82
C ALA A 85 3.46 -6.60 20.91
N LEU A 86 4.38 -7.25 20.20
CA LEU A 86 5.77 -6.79 20.05
C LEU A 86 5.89 -5.90 18.82
N THR A 87 5.88 -4.58 19.04
CA THR A 87 5.97 -3.59 17.96
C THR A 87 7.41 -3.14 17.73
N SER A 88 7.68 -2.48 16.60
CA SER A 88 8.96 -1.78 16.39
C SER A 88 9.11 -0.60 17.36
N GLY A 89 10.35 -0.18 17.63
CA GLY A 89 10.66 0.98 18.48
C GLY A 89 10.73 0.73 19.99
N ILE A 90 10.46 -0.50 20.45
CA ILE A 90 10.58 -0.91 21.86
C ILE A 90 12.07 -1.04 22.21
N SER A 91 12.47 -0.46 23.35
CA SER A 91 13.83 -0.56 23.88
C SER A 91 14.19 -2.01 24.27
N TYR A 92 15.47 -2.36 24.30
CA TYR A 92 15.89 -3.73 24.67
C TYR A 92 15.37 -4.15 26.05
N LYS A 93 15.49 -3.27 27.05
CA LYS A 93 15.05 -3.53 28.43
C LYS A 93 13.54 -3.77 28.53
N GLU A 94 12.76 -2.97 27.81
CA GLU A 94 11.31 -3.12 27.76
C GLU A 94 10.91 -4.39 27.01
N LEU A 95 11.59 -4.72 25.92
CA LEU A 95 11.38 -5.96 25.17
C LEU A 95 11.63 -7.19 26.04
N ASP A 96 12.73 -7.22 26.80
CA ASP A 96 13.04 -8.33 27.70
C ASP A 96 11.97 -8.50 28.78
N THR A 97 11.53 -7.40 29.40
CA THR A 97 10.43 -7.40 30.39
C THR A 97 9.12 -7.93 29.80
N MET A 98 8.78 -7.51 28.57
CA MET A 98 7.59 -7.97 27.85
C MET A 98 7.65 -9.47 27.56
N LEU A 99 8.82 -9.98 27.16
CA LEU A 99 9.01 -11.40 26.88
C LEU A 99 8.94 -12.25 28.16
N ASP A 100 9.53 -11.80 29.27
CA ASP A 100 9.40 -12.49 30.57
C ASP A 100 7.94 -12.55 31.03
N ASN A 101 7.18 -11.48 30.83
CA ASN A 101 5.74 -11.49 31.08
C ASN A 101 5.01 -12.52 30.21
N CYS A 102 5.43 -12.77 28.97
CA CYS A 102 4.84 -13.82 28.15
C CYS A 102 5.18 -15.23 28.66
N VAL A 103 6.37 -15.42 29.25
CA VAL A 103 6.79 -16.71 29.84
C VAL A 103 6.05 -16.97 31.16
N TYR A 104 6.00 -15.99 32.06
CA TYR A 104 5.56 -16.19 33.46
C TYR A 104 4.20 -15.56 33.80
N GLY A 105 3.73 -14.58 33.02
CA GLY A 105 2.57 -13.73 33.35
C GLY A 105 1.19 -14.29 32.95
N ASN A 106 1.14 -15.55 32.50
CA ASN A 106 -0.07 -16.24 32.01
C ASN A 106 -0.77 -15.47 30.88
N TYR A 107 0.00 -15.01 29.89
CA TYR A 107 -0.53 -14.43 28.66
C TYR A 107 -1.05 -15.52 27.73
N LYS A 108 -2.15 -15.23 27.03
CA LYS A 108 -2.78 -16.17 26.09
C LYS A 108 -2.41 -15.92 24.64
N PHE A 109 -1.99 -14.71 24.31
CA PHE A 109 -1.59 -14.34 22.95
C PHE A 109 -0.35 -13.46 22.94
N LEU A 110 0.61 -13.82 22.08
CA LEU A 110 1.74 -12.98 21.70
C LEU A 110 1.67 -12.68 20.21
N TYR A 111 1.34 -11.43 19.87
CA TYR A 111 1.36 -10.91 18.51
C TYR A 111 2.75 -10.37 18.19
N LEU A 112 3.35 -10.78 17.07
CA LEU A 112 4.62 -10.24 16.61
C LEU A 112 4.69 -10.13 15.08
N SER A 113 5.55 -9.24 14.61
CA SER A 113 5.88 -9.15 13.19
C SER A 113 6.95 -10.17 12.80
N PRO A 114 7.02 -10.60 11.52
CA PRO A 114 8.07 -11.52 11.08
C PRO A 114 9.48 -10.98 11.29
N GLU A 115 9.67 -9.65 11.23
CA GLU A 115 10.96 -9.02 11.49
C GLU A 115 11.37 -9.15 12.97
N ARG A 116 10.42 -9.06 13.90
CA ARG A 116 10.69 -9.29 15.34
C ARG A 116 11.03 -10.75 15.63
N LEU A 117 10.43 -11.69 14.90
CA LEU A 117 10.74 -13.12 15.02
C LEU A 117 12.22 -13.42 14.71
N GLN A 118 12.87 -12.61 13.87
CA GLN A 118 14.28 -12.84 13.50
C GLN A 118 15.26 -12.52 14.64
N GLN A 119 14.83 -11.83 15.70
CA GLN A 119 15.72 -11.44 16.79
C GLN A 119 15.97 -12.63 17.74
N GLU A 120 17.24 -12.91 18.04
CA GLU A 120 17.64 -14.04 18.90
C GLU A 120 16.97 -14.01 20.28
N ILE A 121 16.87 -12.84 20.92
CA ILE A 121 16.19 -12.70 22.22
C ILE A 121 14.74 -13.17 22.16
N VAL A 122 14.03 -12.84 21.08
CA VAL A 122 12.63 -13.25 20.88
C VAL A 122 12.54 -14.76 20.68
N GLN A 123 13.40 -15.32 19.83
CA GLN A 123 13.44 -16.77 19.59
C GLN A 123 13.78 -17.56 20.86
N ASN A 124 14.77 -17.09 21.63
CA ASN A 124 15.20 -17.74 22.87
C ASN A 124 14.13 -17.70 23.96
N ARG A 125 13.34 -16.61 24.03
CA ARG A 125 12.20 -16.53 24.94
C ARG A 125 11.04 -17.40 24.48
N ILE A 126 10.74 -17.46 23.18
CA ILE A 126 9.71 -18.37 22.63
C ILE A 126 10.04 -19.85 22.91
N LYS A 127 11.31 -20.25 22.90
CA LYS A 127 11.75 -21.61 23.34
C LYS A 127 11.32 -21.94 24.77
N GLN A 128 11.26 -20.94 25.65
CA GLN A 128 10.91 -21.09 27.07
C GLN A 128 9.39 -21.04 27.30
N MET A 129 8.60 -20.59 26.33
CA MET A 129 7.16 -20.48 26.45
C MET A 129 6.48 -21.84 26.25
N HIS A 130 5.43 -22.11 27.03
CA HIS A 130 4.52 -23.22 26.75
C HIS A 130 3.57 -22.85 25.59
N VAL A 131 4.08 -22.95 24.36
CA VAL A 131 3.32 -22.59 23.16
C VAL A 131 2.31 -23.68 22.83
N ASN A 132 1.06 -23.29 22.58
CA ASN A 132 -0.03 -24.23 22.30
C ASN A 132 -0.59 -24.17 20.88
N LEU A 133 -0.29 -23.10 20.16
CA LEU A 133 -0.73 -22.85 18.79
C LEU A 133 0.14 -21.78 18.15
N ILE A 134 0.52 -21.98 16.90
CA ILE A 134 1.10 -20.93 16.05
C ILE A 134 0.04 -20.51 15.03
N ALA A 135 -0.28 -19.23 15.00
CA ALA A 135 -1.21 -18.65 14.04
C ALA A 135 -0.46 -17.69 13.10
N VAL A 136 -0.66 -17.86 11.80
CA VAL A 136 -0.15 -16.95 10.77
C VAL A 136 -1.35 -16.27 10.14
N ASP A 137 -1.55 -15.00 10.51
CA ASP A 137 -2.62 -14.17 9.95
C ASP A 137 -2.15 -13.53 8.65
N GLU A 138 -3.08 -13.38 7.71
CA GLU A 138 -2.83 -12.83 6.38
C GLU A 138 -1.71 -13.58 5.65
N ALA A 139 -1.77 -14.93 5.72
CA ALA A 139 -0.73 -15.83 5.25
C ALA A 139 -0.38 -15.66 3.76
N HIS A 140 -1.24 -15.03 2.94
CA HIS A 140 -0.91 -14.66 1.56
C HIS A 140 0.34 -13.77 1.45
N CYS A 141 0.68 -13.02 2.50
CA CYS A 141 1.90 -12.23 2.58
C CYS A 141 3.17 -13.09 2.44
N ILE A 142 3.13 -14.39 2.76
CA ILE A 142 4.28 -15.28 2.59
C ILE A 142 4.67 -15.41 1.12
N SER A 143 3.69 -15.70 0.25
CA SER A 143 3.93 -15.83 -1.19
C SER A 143 4.08 -14.45 -1.86
N GLN A 144 3.20 -13.50 -1.55
CA GLN A 144 3.18 -12.18 -2.20
C GLN A 144 4.30 -11.25 -1.72
N TRP A 145 4.53 -11.15 -0.41
CA TRP A 145 5.49 -10.21 0.16
C TRP A 145 6.81 -10.86 0.56
N GLY A 146 6.83 -12.15 0.91
CA GLY A 146 8.07 -12.87 1.21
C GLY A 146 9.05 -12.89 0.04
N ASN A 147 8.55 -12.66 -1.17
CA ASN A 147 9.34 -12.50 -2.39
C ASN A 147 9.60 -11.04 -2.76
N ASP A 148 8.62 -10.13 -2.59
CA ASP A 148 8.70 -8.76 -3.12
C ASP A 148 8.92 -7.68 -2.05
N PHE A 149 8.22 -7.67 -0.90
CA PHE A 149 8.20 -6.49 -0.01
C PHE A 149 8.79 -6.73 1.38
N ARG A 150 8.70 -7.94 1.93
CA ARG A 150 9.13 -8.31 3.29
C ARG A 150 9.68 -9.74 3.34
N PRO A 151 10.97 -9.95 3.01
CA PRO A 151 11.59 -11.28 3.00
C PRO A 151 11.48 -12.06 4.31
N ALA A 152 11.38 -11.37 5.45
CA ALA A 152 11.23 -11.97 6.78
C ALA A 152 10.02 -12.93 6.90
N PHE A 153 9.01 -12.80 6.02
CA PHE A 153 7.88 -13.73 5.95
C PHE A 153 8.27 -15.17 5.56
N LYS A 154 9.36 -15.36 4.79
CA LYS A 154 9.86 -16.72 4.47
C LYS A 154 10.48 -17.41 5.68
N ASN A 155 10.98 -16.63 6.63
CA ASN A 155 11.65 -17.14 7.82
C ASN A 155 10.66 -17.39 8.98
N ILE A 156 9.35 -17.47 8.70
CA ILE A 156 8.36 -17.88 9.70
C ILE A 156 8.50 -19.36 10.06
N SER A 157 9.02 -20.18 9.14
CA SER A 157 9.35 -21.59 9.37
C SER A 157 10.28 -21.81 10.56
N THR A 158 11.06 -20.81 10.98
CA THR A 158 11.85 -20.85 12.22
C THR A 158 11.00 -21.15 13.46
N LEU A 159 9.73 -20.74 13.50
CA LEU A 159 8.84 -21.11 14.61
C LEU A 159 8.62 -22.62 14.71
N ARG A 160 8.59 -23.35 13.59
CA ARG A 160 8.53 -24.83 13.61
C ARG A 160 9.81 -25.46 14.11
N GLN A 161 10.96 -24.88 13.77
CA GLN A 161 12.25 -25.36 14.28
C GLN A 161 12.32 -25.20 15.80
N ILE A 162 11.76 -24.11 16.32
CA ILE A 162 11.73 -23.80 17.76
C ILE A 162 10.65 -24.60 18.51
N GLN A 163 9.48 -24.81 17.91
CA GLN A 163 8.32 -25.49 18.50
C GLN A 163 7.79 -26.59 17.54
N PRO A 164 8.52 -27.70 17.34
CA PRO A 164 8.20 -28.70 16.30
C PRO A 164 6.91 -29.49 16.55
N ALA A 165 6.48 -29.63 17.80
CA ALA A 165 5.27 -30.36 18.17
C ALA A 165 3.99 -29.50 18.12
N VAL A 166 4.11 -28.19 17.88
CA VAL A 166 2.98 -27.26 17.90
C VAL A 166 2.39 -27.16 16.49
N ASN A 167 1.07 -27.34 16.39
CA ASN A 167 0.38 -27.20 15.12
C ASN A 167 0.26 -25.73 14.68
N VAL A 168 0.20 -25.53 13.37
CA VAL A 168 0.13 -24.21 12.74
C VAL A 168 -1.21 -24.01 12.06
N VAL A 169 -1.82 -22.84 12.28
CA VAL A 169 -3.00 -22.39 11.53
C VAL A 169 -2.64 -21.18 10.69
N ALA A 170 -2.86 -21.27 9.38
CA ALA A 170 -2.65 -20.17 8.43
C ALA A 170 -3.99 -19.68 7.91
N LEU A 171 -4.24 -18.38 8.01
CA LEU A 171 -5.51 -17.77 7.63
C LEU A 171 -5.29 -16.65 6.63
N THR A 172 -6.12 -16.58 5.59
CA THR A 172 -6.10 -15.47 4.64
C THR A 172 -7.47 -15.18 4.04
N ALA A 173 -7.69 -13.92 3.66
CA ALA A 173 -8.92 -13.47 3.01
C ALA A 173 -8.96 -13.72 1.50
N SER A 174 -7.80 -13.87 0.88
CA SER A 174 -7.65 -13.97 -0.57
C SER A 174 -6.36 -14.71 -0.87
N ALA A 175 -6.46 -15.80 -1.62
CA ALA A 175 -5.33 -16.57 -2.11
C ALA A 175 -5.77 -17.35 -3.35
N THR A 176 -4.97 -17.31 -4.41
CA THR A 176 -5.12 -18.19 -5.57
C THR A 176 -4.61 -19.59 -5.22
N PRO A 177 -4.96 -20.64 -5.99
CA PRO A 177 -4.46 -22.00 -5.75
C PRO A 177 -2.92 -22.08 -5.62
N GLU A 178 -2.19 -21.40 -6.51
CA GLU A 178 -0.72 -21.30 -6.48
C GLU A 178 -0.21 -20.71 -5.15
N VAL A 179 -0.87 -19.65 -4.64
CA VAL A 179 -0.52 -19.03 -3.35
C VAL A 179 -0.80 -19.95 -2.17
N VAL A 180 -1.86 -20.76 -2.23
CA VAL A 180 -2.16 -21.74 -1.17
C VAL A 180 -1.06 -22.79 -1.08
N GLU A 181 -0.60 -23.31 -2.23
CA GLU A 181 0.50 -24.28 -2.29
C GLU A 181 1.81 -23.69 -1.75
N ASP A 182 2.14 -22.45 -2.12
CA ASP A 182 3.30 -21.75 -1.59
C ASP A 182 3.22 -21.60 -0.05
N ILE A 183 2.06 -21.21 0.50
CA ILE A 183 1.88 -21.07 1.96
C ILE A 183 2.10 -22.41 2.68
N ILE A 184 1.50 -23.49 2.17
CA ILE A 184 1.62 -24.84 2.73
C ILE A 184 3.08 -25.27 2.78
N LYS A 185 3.81 -25.01 1.69
CA LYS A 185 5.23 -25.34 1.58
C LYS A 185 6.11 -24.51 2.50
N GLU A 186 5.96 -23.19 2.48
CA GLU A 186 6.81 -22.27 3.25
C GLU A 186 6.55 -22.34 4.76
N LEU A 187 5.34 -22.71 5.17
CA LEU A 187 5.01 -22.99 6.56
C LEU A 187 5.25 -24.45 6.97
N ASP A 188 5.82 -25.28 6.10
CA ASP A 188 6.16 -26.69 6.37
C ASP A 188 4.98 -27.48 6.98
N PHE A 189 3.81 -27.38 6.33
CA PHE A 189 2.58 -28.01 6.79
C PHE A 189 2.64 -29.55 6.68
N ILE A 190 2.31 -30.25 7.75
CA ILE A 190 2.28 -31.71 7.81
C ILE A 190 0.84 -32.18 7.64
N ASN A 191 0.52 -32.76 6.46
CA ASN A 191 -0.81 -33.27 6.11
C ASN A 191 -1.98 -32.32 6.51
N PRO A 192 -1.99 -31.07 6.03
CA PRO A 192 -2.87 -30.04 6.56
C PRO A 192 -4.33 -30.23 6.14
N LYS A 193 -5.25 -29.81 7.01
CA LYS A 193 -6.65 -29.62 6.63
C LYS A 193 -6.82 -28.32 5.86
N LEU A 194 -7.43 -28.41 4.68
CA LEU A 194 -7.70 -27.28 3.81
C LEU A 194 -9.17 -26.91 3.86
N PHE A 195 -9.48 -25.78 4.47
CA PHE A 195 -10.83 -25.21 4.50
C PHE A 195 -10.91 -24.04 3.52
N LYS A 196 -11.80 -24.17 2.53
CA LYS A 196 -12.07 -23.13 1.54
C LYS A 196 -13.54 -22.76 1.63
N GLN A 197 -13.81 -21.54 2.11
CA GLN A 197 -15.14 -20.97 2.04
C GLN A 197 -15.31 -20.23 0.72
N SER A 198 -16.50 -20.31 0.12
CA SER A 198 -16.79 -19.56 -1.10
C SER A 198 -16.61 -18.05 -0.88
N PHE A 199 -16.01 -17.40 -1.86
CA PHE A 199 -15.82 -15.96 -1.97
C PHE A 199 -17.10 -15.24 -2.41
N PHE A 200 -18.17 -15.97 -2.75
CA PHE A 200 -19.41 -15.39 -3.25
C PHE A 200 -20.11 -14.53 -2.20
N ARG A 201 -20.55 -13.34 -2.61
CA ARG A 201 -21.28 -12.40 -1.77
C ARG A 201 -22.55 -11.93 -2.46
N SER A 202 -23.68 -12.52 -2.05
CA SER A 202 -25.00 -12.22 -2.62
C SER A 202 -25.44 -10.77 -2.45
N ASN A 203 -24.90 -10.05 -1.47
CA ASN A 203 -25.26 -8.67 -1.17
C ASN A 203 -24.33 -7.62 -1.81
N LEU A 204 -23.21 -8.02 -2.42
CA LEU A 204 -22.21 -7.09 -2.97
C LEU A 204 -22.28 -7.05 -4.50
N ALA A 205 -22.72 -5.93 -5.05
CA ALA A 205 -22.77 -5.71 -6.49
C ALA A 205 -21.44 -5.15 -7.02
N TYR A 206 -20.78 -5.90 -7.90
CA TYR A 206 -19.58 -5.46 -8.61
C TYR A 206 -19.97 -4.67 -9.86
N MET A 207 -19.58 -3.41 -9.91
CA MET A 207 -19.96 -2.45 -10.95
C MET A 207 -18.72 -1.92 -11.65
N VAL A 208 -18.67 -2.04 -12.97
CA VAL A 208 -17.65 -1.40 -13.81
C VAL A 208 -18.36 -0.41 -14.73
N PHE A 209 -17.99 0.86 -14.65
CA PHE A 209 -18.56 1.92 -15.49
C PHE A 209 -17.48 2.54 -16.37
N HIS A 210 -17.79 2.72 -17.65
CA HIS A 210 -16.96 3.48 -18.58
C HIS A 210 -17.38 4.96 -18.51
N GLU A 211 -16.52 5.81 -17.98
CA GLU A 211 -16.85 7.20 -17.63
C GLU A 211 -15.68 8.13 -17.94
N GLU A 212 -15.89 9.09 -18.83
CA GLU A 212 -14.91 10.14 -19.12
C GLU A 212 -14.83 11.15 -17.96
N ASP A 213 -15.97 11.60 -17.44
CA ASP A 213 -16.03 12.44 -16.23
C ASP A 213 -16.31 11.59 -14.98
N LYS A 214 -15.25 10.99 -14.47
CA LYS A 214 -15.28 10.18 -13.25
C LYS A 214 -15.76 10.96 -12.01
N LEU A 215 -15.50 12.28 -11.95
CA LEU A 215 -15.84 13.12 -10.79
C LEU A 215 -17.35 13.37 -10.71
N TYR A 216 -17.99 13.67 -11.84
CA TYR A 216 -19.43 13.81 -11.89
C TYR A 216 -20.16 12.50 -11.53
N LYS A 217 -19.66 11.36 -12.05
CA LYS A 217 -20.24 10.06 -11.70
C LYS A 217 -20.07 9.73 -10.22
N LEU A 218 -18.91 10.05 -9.66
CA LEU A 218 -18.63 9.92 -8.23
C LEU A 218 -19.63 10.72 -7.39
N GLU A 219 -19.82 12.01 -7.71
CA GLU A 219 -20.78 12.89 -7.04
C GLU A 219 -22.19 12.30 -7.09
N THR A 220 -22.63 11.82 -8.27
CA THR A 220 -23.95 11.22 -8.48
C THR A 220 -24.19 9.99 -7.59
N ILE A 221 -23.18 9.11 -7.50
CA ILE A 221 -23.26 7.90 -6.66
C ILE A 221 -23.36 8.27 -5.18
N LEU A 222 -22.53 9.20 -4.71
CA LEU A 222 -22.44 9.58 -3.30
C LEU A 222 -23.64 10.42 -2.82
N LYS A 223 -24.27 11.19 -3.72
CA LYS A 223 -25.56 11.86 -3.43
C LYS A 223 -26.71 10.86 -3.30
N LYS A 224 -26.67 9.78 -4.09
CA LYS A 224 -27.68 8.71 -4.03
C LYS A 224 -27.52 7.80 -2.83
N TYR A 225 -26.28 7.50 -2.44
CA TYR A 225 -25.93 6.63 -1.32
C TYR A 225 -25.13 7.42 -0.28
N THR A 226 -25.85 8.01 0.68
CA THR A 226 -25.28 8.86 1.74
C THR A 226 -24.63 8.07 2.87
N GLU A 227 -24.77 6.74 2.84
CA GLU A 227 -24.12 5.85 3.80
C GLU A 227 -22.58 5.84 3.60
N PRO A 228 -21.83 5.34 4.61
CA PRO A 228 -20.37 5.40 4.61
C PRO A 228 -19.72 4.77 3.38
N SER A 229 -18.75 5.48 2.82
CA SER A 229 -18.12 5.12 1.55
C SER A 229 -16.59 5.22 1.63
N ILE A 230 -15.90 4.39 0.85
CA ILE A 230 -14.43 4.42 0.70
C ILE A 230 -14.12 4.71 -0.77
N ILE A 231 -13.19 5.63 -1.02
CA ILE A 231 -12.67 5.91 -2.35
C ILE A 231 -11.19 5.58 -2.40
N TYR A 232 -10.80 4.65 -3.26
CA TYR A 232 -9.42 4.32 -3.51
C TYR A 232 -8.84 5.12 -4.69
N VAL A 233 -7.72 5.78 -4.41
CA VAL A 233 -6.90 6.55 -5.35
C VAL A 233 -5.43 6.12 -5.22
N ARG A 234 -4.58 6.45 -6.21
CA ARG A 234 -3.21 5.90 -6.24
C ARG A 234 -2.14 6.76 -5.59
N ASN A 235 -2.34 8.05 -5.45
CA ASN A 235 -1.32 8.94 -4.90
C ASN A 235 -1.89 9.86 -3.82
N ARG A 236 -0.99 10.33 -2.95
CA ARG A 236 -1.32 11.15 -1.78
C ARG A 236 -1.91 12.50 -2.21
N LYS A 237 -1.43 13.08 -3.31
CA LYS A 237 -1.95 14.34 -3.83
C LYS A 237 -3.43 14.20 -4.19
N LEU A 238 -3.77 13.14 -4.91
CA LEU A 238 -5.13 12.84 -5.36
C LEU A 238 -6.08 12.54 -4.20
N THR A 239 -5.60 11.98 -3.07
CA THR A 239 -6.47 11.83 -1.88
C THR A 239 -7.00 13.19 -1.40
N ASN A 240 -6.13 14.20 -1.35
CA ASN A 240 -6.50 15.54 -0.93
C ASN A 240 -7.35 16.26 -1.98
N GLU A 241 -7.00 16.15 -3.27
CA GLU A 241 -7.77 16.76 -4.37
C GLU A 241 -9.22 16.26 -4.40
N ILE A 242 -9.43 14.94 -4.31
CA ILE A 242 -10.77 14.34 -4.31
C ILE A 242 -11.53 14.71 -3.04
N SER A 243 -10.89 14.68 -1.87
CA SER A 243 -11.54 15.07 -0.62
C SER A 243 -11.99 16.53 -0.65
N SER A 244 -11.14 17.44 -1.12
CA SER A 244 -11.49 18.87 -1.27
C SER A 244 -12.62 19.08 -2.28
N TYR A 245 -12.59 18.36 -3.40
CA TYR A 245 -13.67 18.39 -4.39
C TYR A 245 -15.00 17.95 -3.79
N LEU A 246 -15.05 16.82 -3.07
CA LEU A 246 -16.27 16.33 -2.43
C LEU A 246 -16.81 17.30 -1.37
N ASN A 247 -15.93 17.84 -0.53
CA ASN A 247 -16.31 18.84 0.47
C ASN A 247 -16.89 20.11 -0.18
N SER A 248 -16.35 20.54 -1.34
CA SER A 248 -16.92 21.66 -2.13
C SER A 248 -18.31 21.38 -2.69
N LYS A 249 -18.70 20.10 -2.76
CA LYS A 249 -20.03 19.63 -3.18
C LYS A 249 -20.93 19.26 -2.00
N HIS A 250 -20.57 19.66 -0.78
CA HIS A 250 -21.27 19.35 0.46
C HIS A 250 -21.37 17.84 0.78
N ILE A 251 -20.40 17.06 0.32
CA ILE A 251 -20.24 15.64 0.68
C ILE A 251 -19.06 15.54 1.64
N SER A 252 -19.30 15.21 2.91
CA SER A 252 -18.25 15.20 3.93
C SER A 252 -17.22 14.11 3.66
N ALA A 253 -15.97 14.52 3.42
CA ALA A 253 -14.88 13.64 3.06
C ALA A 253 -13.61 13.92 3.88
N THR A 254 -12.95 12.84 4.33
CA THR A 254 -11.64 12.85 4.99
C THR A 254 -10.63 12.03 4.20
N THR A 255 -9.34 12.17 4.52
CA THR A 255 -8.26 11.47 3.81
C THR A 255 -7.49 10.47 4.67
N TYR A 256 -6.96 9.43 4.03
CA TYR A 256 -6.04 8.49 4.67
C TYR A 256 -4.93 8.03 3.72
N HIS A 257 -3.68 8.33 4.06
CA HIS A 257 -2.52 7.87 3.31
C HIS A 257 -1.25 7.77 4.17
N GLY A 258 -0.26 7.01 3.71
CA GLY A 258 0.98 6.75 4.46
C GLY A 258 1.73 8.00 4.93
N GLY A 259 1.66 9.10 4.17
CA GLY A 259 2.29 10.38 4.51
C GLY A 259 1.60 11.26 5.57
N LEU A 260 0.41 10.90 6.08
CA LEU A 260 -0.22 11.67 7.15
C LEU A 260 0.47 11.38 8.51
N PRO A 261 0.58 12.38 9.41
CA PRO A 261 0.93 12.15 10.80
C PRO A 261 -0.01 11.14 11.46
N ASN A 262 0.49 10.34 12.40
CA ASN A 262 -0.31 9.29 13.05
C ASN A 262 -1.55 9.85 13.78
N ASN A 263 -1.44 11.03 14.40
CA ASN A 263 -2.58 11.67 15.07
C ASN A 263 -3.69 11.99 14.06
N THR A 264 -3.36 12.67 12.96
CA THR A 264 -4.31 12.98 11.89
C THR A 264 -4.93 11.73 11.26
N LYS A 265 -4.16 10.64 11.09
CA LYS A 265 -4.72 9.35 10.62
C LYS A 265 -5.79 8.83 11.57
N ASN A 266 -5.52 8.88 12.87
CA ASN A 266 -6.45 8.40 13.90
C ASN A 266 -7.70 9.28 13.98
N ASP A 267 -7.54 10.61 13.89
CA ASP A 267 -8.65 11.56 13.93
C ASP A 267 -9.58 11.35 12.74
N ASN A 268 -9.02 11.32 11.52
CA ASN A 268 -9.79 11.07 10.29
C ASN A 268 -10.49 9.71 10.31
N MET A 269 -9.78 8.66 10.76
CA MET A 269 -10.34 7.31 10.89
C MET A 269 -11.48 7.28 11.90
N THR A 270 -11.31 7.92 13.06
CA THR A 270 -12.33 7.98 14.11
C THR A 270 -13.57 8.74 13.64
N ALA A 271 -13.38 9.88 12.95
CA ALA A 271 -14.49 10.65 12.38
C ALA A 271 -15.31 9.82 11.40
N TRP A 272 -14.65 9.07 10.52
CA TRP A 272 -15.34 8.20 9.56
C TRP A 272 -15.99 6.98 10.22
N LEU A 273 -15.32 6.33 11.19
CA LEU A 273 -15.90 5.21 11.95
C LEU A 273 -17.19 5.61 12.66
N ASN A 274 -17.20 6.81 13.25
CA ASN A 274 -18.32 7.41 13.99
C ASN A 274 -19.36 8.11 13.10
N ASN A 275 -19.31 7.92 11.77
CA ASN A 275 -20.23 8.53 10.80
C ASN A 275 -20.25 10.08 10.79
N GLN A 276 -19.20 10.73 11.28
CA GLN A 276 -19.03 12.19 11.19
C GLN A 276 -18.57 12.62 9.79
N SER A 277 -18.00 11.69 9.02
CA SER A 277 -17.65 11.89 7.61
C SER A 277 -18.19 10.74 6.78
N GLN A 278 -18.89 11.06 5.69
CA GLN A 278 -19.47 10.06 4.79
C GLN A 278 -18.36 9.29 4.07
N VAL A 279 -17.33 9.99 3.60
CA VAL A 279 -16.35 9.43 2.66
C VAL A 279 -14.96 9.40 3.25
N MET A 280 -14.31 8.24 3.16
CA MET A 280 -12.87 8.13 3.34
C MET A 280 -12.17 8.02 1.98
N VAL A 281 -11.37 9.02 1.62
CA VAL A 281 -10.54 9.00 0.41
C VAL A 281 -9.14 8.52 0.77
N ALA A 282 -8.68 7.44 0.14
CA ALA A 282 -7.47 6.79 0.58
C ALA A 282 -6.63 6.15 -0.52
N THR A 283 -5.34 5.97 -0.22
CA THR A 283 -4.51 5.01 -0.96
C THR A 283 -4.69 3.60 -0.40
N ASN A 284 -4.03 2.60 -1.02
CA ASN A 284 -3.95 1.23 -0.50
C ASN A 284 -3.45 1.12 0.96
N ALA A 285 -2.87 2.19 1.51
CA ALA A 285 -2.50 2.28 2.92
C ALA A 285 -3.71 2.22 3.86
N PHE A 286 -4.91 2.63 3.40
CA PHE A 286 -6.16 2.43 4.13
C PHE A 286 -6.67 1.01 3.86
N GLY A 287 -5.93 0.08 4.45
CA GLY A 287 -5.99 -1.34 4.13
C GLY A 287 -6.46 -2.18 5.32
N MET A 288 -5.82 -3.34 5.45
CA MET A 288 -6.12 -4.40 6.41
C MET A 288 -6.37 -3.86 7.84
N GLY A 289 -7.37 -4.41 8.53
CA GLY A 289 -7.72 -4.06 9.91
C GLY A 289 -8.92 -3.12 10.09
N ILE A 290 -9.40 -2.47 9.03
CA ILE A 290 -10.65 -1.69 9.12
C ILE A 290 -11.85 -2.64 9.23
N ASP A 291 -12.64 -2.47 10.28
CA ASP A 291 -13.88 -3.20 10.50
C ASP A 291 -15.07 -2.28 10.75
N LYS A 292 -15.55 -1.67 9.66
CA LYS A 292 -16.81 -0.92 9.65
C LYS A 292 -17.88 -1.74 8.93
N PRO A 293 -18.96 -2.19 9.61
CA PRO A 293 -19.88 -3.17 9.05
C PRO A 293 -20.80 -2.61 7.95
N ASP A 294 -21.07 -1.32 7.97
CA ASP A 294 -22.12 -0.63 7.22
C ASP A 294 -21.63 0.15 5.99
N VAL A 295 -20.39 -0.08 5.54
CA VAL A 295 -19.84 0.56 4.32
C VAL A 295 -20.71 0.21 3.12
N LYS A 296 -21.29 1.22 2.47
CA LYS A 296 -22.24 1.07 1.38
C LYS A 296 -21.58 1.02 0.02
N THR A 297 -20.61 1.89 -0.22
CA THR A 297 -19.90 1.94 -1.49
C THR A 297 -18.39 1.91 -1.28
N VAL A 298 -17.70 1.11 -2.09
CA VAL A 298 -16.25 1.16 -2.28
C VAL A 298 -16.01 1.53 -3.73
N ILE A 299 -15.29 2.62 -3.99
CA ILE A 299 -15.14 3.20 -5.32
C ILE A 299 -13.66 3.31 -5.69
N HIS A 300 -13.28 2.77 -6.84
CA HIS A 300 -11.95 2.84 -7.41
C HIS A 300 -11.94 3.83 -8.57
N ILE A 301 -11.37 5.02 -8.34
CA ILE A 301 -11.17 6.03 -9.40
C ILE A 301 -10.05 5.58 -10.35
N ASN A 302 -9.04 4.93 -9.77
CA ASN A 302 -7.94 4.33 -10.50
C ASN A 302 -7.97 2.81 -10.31
N LEU A 303 -7.59 2.07 -11.35
CA LEU A 303 -7.55 0.61 -11.30
C LEU A 303 -6.56 0.10 -10.24
N PRO A 304 -6.96 -0.89 -9.42
CA PRO A 304 -6.08 -1.74 -8.59
C PRO A 304 -4.98 -2.41 -9.40
N GLU A 305 -3.91 -2.87 -8.72
CA GLU A 305 -2.73 -3.44 -9.40
C GLU A 305 -2.93 -4.91 -9.74
N SER A 306 -3.91 -5.53 -9.10
CA SER A 306 -4.25 -6.93 -9.23
C SER A 306 -5.69 -7.17 -8.77
N ILE A 307 -6.23 -8.34 -9.12
CA ILE A 307 -7.57 -8.77 -8.71
C ILE A 307 -7.62 -9.04 -7.20
N GLU A 308 -6.55 -9.52 -6.60
CA GLU A 308 -6.45 -9.75 -5.15
C GLU A 308 -6.63 -8.45 -4.37
N SER A 309 -5.90 -7.39 -4.76
CA SER A 309 -6.03 -6.07 -4.14
C SER A 309 -7.45 -5.53 -4.32
N TYR A 310 -8.00 -5.60 -5.54
CA TYR A 310 -9.37 -5.19 -5.80
C TYR A 310 -10.39 -5.94 -4.93
N PHE A 311 -10.28 -7.27 -4.86
CA PHE A 311 -11.22 -8.12 -4.14
C PHE A 311 -11.19 -7.83 -2.63
N GLN A 312 -10.00 -7.64 -2.06
CA GLN A 312 -9.84 -7.29 -0.65
C GLN A 312 -10.42 -5.90 -0.34
N GLU A 313 -10.15 -4.90 -1.20
CA GLU A 313 -10.66 -3.53 -1.08
C GLU A 313 -12.19 -3.48 -1.24
N ALA A 314 -12.73 -4.08 -2.29
CA ALA A 314 -14.17 -4.20 -2.55
C ALA A 314 -14.89 -4.94 -1.42
N GLY A 315 -14.25 -5.96 -0.84
CA GLY A 315 -14.79 -6.76 0.26
C GLY A 315 -15.04 -5.98 1.56
N ARG A 316 -14.59 -4.72 1.67
CA ARG A 316 -14.92 -3.84 2.80
C ARG A 316 -16.37 -3.40 2.81
N ALA A 317 -17.03 -3.38 1.66
CA ALA A 317 -18.44 -3.02 1.53
C ALA A 317 -19.36 -4.12 2.09
N GLY A 318 -20.50 -3.73 2.67
CA GLY A 318 -21.65 -4.60 2.96
C GLY A 318 -21.38 -5.74 3.94
N ARG A 319 -20.50 -5.57 4.94
CA ARG A 319 -20.20 -6.63 5.93
C ARG A 319 -21.39 -6.94 6.84
N ASN A 320 -22.33 -6.00 6.97
CA ASN A 320 -23.62 -6.19 7.64
C ASN A 320 -24.65 -7.02 6.84
N GLY A 321 -24.27 -7.55 5.67
CA GLY A 321 -25.16 -8.36 4.81
C GLY A 321 -26.17 -7.53 3.99
N LYS A 322 -26.25 -6.21 4.18
CA LYS A 322 -27.12 -5.34 3.38
C LYS A 322 -26.52 -5.11 1.99
N LYS A 323 -27.38 -4.77 1.02
CA LYS A 323 -26.95 -4.47 -0.36
C LYS A 323 -25.92 -3.34 -0.38
N ALA A 324 -24.78 -3.61 -1.00
CA ALA A 324 -23.65 -2.70 -1.14
C ALA A 324 -23.03 -2.77 -2.54
N PHE A 325 -22.17 -1.81 -2.88
CA PHE A 325 -21.63 -1.64 -4.23
C PHE A 325 -20.11 -1.51 -4.22
N ALA A 326 -19.43 -2.30 -5.04
CA ALA A 326 -18.02 -2.12 -5.37
C ALA A 326 -17.92 -1.57 -6.79
N VAL A 327 -17.40 -0.36 -6.96
CA VAL A 327 -17.45 0.40 -8.21
C VAL A 327 -16.04 0.63 -8.73
N ILE A 328 -15.82 0.33 -10.01
CA ILE A 328 -14.63 0.75 -10.76
C ILE A 328 -15.06 1.74 -11.84
N PHE A 329 -14.36 2.87 -11.92
CA PHE A 329 -14.41 3.74 -13.08
C PHE A 329 -13.27 3.40 -14.04
N LYS A 330 -13.61 3.14 -15.31
CA LYS A 330 -12.66 2.97 -16.40
C LYS A 330 -12.86 4.05 -17.47
N ASN A 331 -11.80 4.46 -18.13
CA ASN A 331 -11.81 5.20 -19.38
C ASN A 331 -10.68 4.67 -20.29
N ASN A 332 -10.54 5.27 -21.48
CA ASN A 332 -9.55 4.80 -22.47
C ASN A 332 -8.08 5.03 -22.05
N SER A 333 -7.81 5.87 -21.03
CA SER A 333 -6.44 6.13 -20.58
C SER A 333 -5.96 5.19 -19.46
N ASP A 334 -6.87 4.53 -18.74
CA ASP A 334 -6.52 3.70 -17.59
C ASP A 334 -5.60 2.50 -17.94
N GLU A 335 -5.74 1.92 -19.13
CA GLU A 335 -4.88 0.80 -19.57
C GLU A 335 -3.42 1.24 -19.70
N VAL A 336 -3.19 2.40 -20.32
CA VAL A 336 -1.84 2.95 -20.47
C VAL A 336 -1.28 3.35 -19.11
N LEU A 337 -2.11 3.94 -18.24
CA LEU A 337 -1.71 4.36 -16.90
C LEU A 337 -1.28 3.17 -16.04
N ILE A 338 -2.06 2.08 -15.99
CA ILE A 338 -1.73 0.91 -15.17
C ILE A 338 -0.46 0.21 -15.69
N LYS A 339 -0.28 0.09 -17.02
CA LYS A 339 0.93 -0.50 -17.61
C LYS A 339 2.18 0.36 -17.32
N ASN A 340 2.07 1.68 -17.47
CA ASN A 340 3.16 2.60 -17.15
C ASN A 340 3.53 2.55 -15.66
N GLN A 341 2.53 2.44 -14.79
CA GLN A 341 2.72 2.47 -13.36
C GLN A 341 3.31 1.17 -12.79
N PHE A 342 2.91 0.01 -13.30
CA PHE A 342 3.27 -1.29 -12.70
C PHE A 342 4.19 -2.16 -13.54
N LEU A 343 4.23 -1.99 -14.87
CA LEU A 343 5.04 -2.85 -15.75
C LEU A 343 6.30 -2.15 -16.23
N LYS A 344 6.21 -0.90 -16.71
CA LYS A 344 7.39 -0.15 -17.20
C LYS A 344 8.42 0.15 -16.11
N VAL A 345 8.03 0.02 -14.85
CA VAL A 345 8.87 0.28 -13.69
C VAL A 345 9.63 -0.96 -13.21
N LEU A 346 9.38 -2.14 -13.80
CA LEU A 346 10.01 -3.40 -13.45
C LEU A 346 11.37 -3.52 -14.15
N PRO A 347 12.50 -3.51 -13.41
CA PRO A 347 13.81 -3.58 -14.01
C PRO A 347 14.08 -5.00 -14.55
N PRO A 348 14.46 -5.16 -15.83
CA PRO A 348 14.89 -6.46 -16.36
C PRO A 348 16.27 -6.83 -15.80
N ILE A 349 16.60 -8.13 -15.77
CA ILE A 349 17.86 -8.63 -15.19
C ILE A 349 19.10 -7.95 -15.78
N ASN A 350 19.14 -7.78 -17.10
CA ASN A 350 20.26 -7.12 -17.76
C ASN A 350 20.46 -5.66 -17.29
N PHE A 351 19.36 -4.95 -17.01
CA PHE A 351 19.41 -3.61 -16.46
C PHE A 351 19.89 -3.61 -15.01
N ILE A 352 19.47 -4.58 -14.19
CA ILE A 352 19.93 -4.72 -12.80
C ILE A 352 21.44 -5.01 -12.76
N LYS A 353 21.93 -5.91 -13.61
CA LYS A 353 23.37 -6.17 -13.79
C LYS A 353 24.13 -4.90 -14.14
N GLN A 354 23.60 -4.13 -15.08
CA GLN A 354 24.19 -2.87 -15.49
C GLN A 354 24.23 -1.87 -14.33
N VAL A 355 23.12 -1.68 -13.61
CA VAL A 355 23.04 -0.78 -12.46
C VAL A 355 24.03 -1.19 -11.38
N TYR A 356 24.08 -2.47 -10.99
CA TYR A 356 25.02 -2.96 -9.98
C TYR A 356 26.48 -2.74 -10.38
N ARG A 357 26.86 -3.11 -11.61
CA ARG A 357 28.22 -2.88 -12.12
C ARG A 357 28.58 -1.39 -12.16
N LYS A 358 27.65 -0.53 -12.60
CA LYS A 358 27.87 0.92 -12.63
C LYS A 358 27.94 1.50 -11.23
N LEU A 359 27.19 0.96 -10.27
CA LEU A 359 27.25 1.36 -8.87
C LEU A 359 28.62 1.03 -8.26
N CYS A 360 29.12 -0.19 -8.46
CA CYS A 360 30.47 -0.56 -8.03
C CYS A 360 31.55 0.32 -8.67
N ASN A 361 31.42 0.64 -9.96
CA ASN A 361 32.34 1.53 -10.66
C ASN A 361 32.26 2.98 -10.13
N TYR A 362 31.06 3.46 -9.80
CA TYR A 362 30.84 4.80 -9.25
C TYR A 362 31.59 4.99 -7.93
N PHE A 363 31.60 3.96 -7.08
CA PHE A 363 32.34 3.94 -5.81
C PHE A 363 33.75 3.35 -5.91
N GLN A 364 34.23 3.05 -7.13
CA GLN A 364 35.56 2.52 -7.40
C GLN A 364 35.89 1.22 -6.63
N ILE A 365 34.90 0.35 -6.42
CA ILE A 365 35.07 -0.91 -5.69
C ILE A 365 35.73 -1.94 -6.62
N SER A 366 36.86 -2.51 -6.21
CA SER A 366 37.56 -3.57 -6.95
C SER A 366 36.79 -4.90 -6.89
N TYR A 367 37.08 -5.80 -7.85
CA TYR A 367 36.50 -7.14 -7.83
C TYR A 367 36.96 -7.91 -6.57
N GLY A 368 36.01 -8.57 -5.89
CA GLY A 368 36.27 -9.28 -4.63
C GLY A 368 36.29 -8.41 -3.37
N GLU A 369 36.11 -7.09 -3.49
CA GLU A 369 36.09 -6.15 -2.36
C GLU A 369 34.70 -5.52 -2.16
N GLY A 370 34.56 -4.67 -1.15
CA GLY A 370 33.38 -3.82 -0.95
C GLY A 370 32.46 -4.24 0.20
N GLU A 371 32.58 -5.46 0.70
CA GLU A 371 31.74 -5.95 1.80
C GLU A 371 31.83 -5.03 3.03
N TYR A 372 30.67 -4.65 3.58
CA TYR A 372 30.47 -3.72 4.69
C TYR A 372 30.94 -2.28 4.48
N LEU A 373 31.43 -1.92 3.29
CA LEU A 373 31.75 -0.52 2.98
C LEU A 373 30.46 0.29 2.82
N THR A 374 30.43 1.46 3.44
CA THR A 374 29.31 2.41 3.37
C THR A 374 29.74 3.69 2.68
N PHE A 375 28.95 4.12 1.70
CA PHE A 375 29.20 5.31 0.91
C PHE A 375 28.02 6.28 1.00
N ASP A 376 28.34 7.57 1.08
CA ASP A 376 27.37 8.63 0.83
C ASP A 376 27.00 8.61 -0.67
N PHE A 377 25.70 8.61 -0.98
CA PHE A 377 25.19 8.41 -2.33
C PHE A 377 24.31 9.59 -2.78
N ASP A 378 24.69 10.22 -3.89
CA ASP A 378 23.87 11.17 -4.62
C ASP A 378 23.19 10.44 -5.79
N PHE A 379 21.93 10.07 -5.59
CA PHE A 379 21.18 9.29 -6.56
C PHE A 379 20.96 10.04 -7.88
N TYR A 380 20.72 11.36 -7.80
CA TYR A 380 20.50 12.18 -9.00
C TYR A 380 21.76 12.22 -9.86
N THR A 381 22.91 12.50 -9.24
CA THR A 381 24.19 12.52 -9.95
C THR A 381 24.51 11.15 -10.54
N PHE A 382 24.34 10.06 -9.80
CA PHE A 382 24.55 8.70 -10.31
C PHE A 382 23.66 8.39 -11.53
N SER A 383 22.35 8.67 -11.42
CA SER A 383 21.39 8.43 -12.51
C SER A 383 21.76 9.22 -13.76
N LYS A 384 22.18 10.48 -13.61
CA LYS A 384 22.60 11.35 -14.71
C LYS A 384 23.91 10.88 -15.35
N THR A 385 24.91 10.53 -14.56
CA THR A 385 26.22 10.08 -15.04
C THR A 385 26.13 8.85 -15.95
N TYR A 386 25.24 7.91 -15.63
CA TYR A 386 25.07 6.69 -16.42
C TYR A 386 23.84 6.69 -17.34
N ASN A 387 23.17 7.84 -17.49
CA ASN A 387 21.98 8.02 -18.33
C ASN A 387 20.85 6.99 -18.03
N PHE A 388 20.62 6.71 -16.74
CA PHE A 388 19.55 5.83 -16.31
C PHE A 388 18.24 6.59 -16.12
N SER A 389 17.12 5.95 -16.47
CA SER A 389 15.79 6.40 -16.05
C SER A 389 15.71 6.38 -14.53
N SER A 390 15.42 7.52 -13.90
CA SER A 390 15.43 7.64 -12.44
C SER A 390 14.46 6.68 -11.77
N THR A 391 13.27 6.45 -12.32
CA THR A 391 12.31 5.51 -11.72
C THR A 391 12.82 4.08 -11.80
N LEU A 392 13.32 3.65 -12.96
CA LEU A 392 13.77 2.27 -13.17
C LEU A 392 15.06 1.99 -12.37
N CYS A 393 15.99 2.96 -12.34
CA CYS A 393 17.23 2.90 -11.58
C CYS A 393 16.94 2.76 -10.08
N TYR A 394 16.04 3.61 -9.55
CA TYR A 394 15.65 3.56 -8.15
C TYR A 394 15.03 2.21 -7.78
N ASN A 395 14.16 1.66 -8.64
CA ASN A 395 13.59 0.33 -8.42
C ASN A 395 14.61 -0.80 -8.51
N ALA A 396 15.63 -0.68 -9.36
CA ALA A 396 16.74 -1.62 -9.39
C ALA A 396 17.53 -1.58 -8.07
N LEU A 397 17.84 -0.39 -7.54
CA LEU A 397 18.51 -0.25 -6.24
C LEU A 397 17.66 -0.81 -5.09
N LEU A 398 16.35 -0.54 -5.07
CA LEU A 398 15.43 -1.15 -4.09
C LEU A 398 15.37 -2.67 -4.22
N LEU A 399 15.54 -3.21 -5.42
CA LEU A 399 15.59 -4.66 -5.61
C LEU A 399 16.87 -5.24 -5.01
N LEU A 400 18.03 -4.61 -5.26
CA LEU A 400 19.31 -5.02 -4.66
C LEU A 400 19.26 -4.95 -3.13
N ASP A 401 18.63 -3.91 -2.58
CA ASP A 401 18.41 -3.72 -1.14
C ASP A 401 17.59 -4.87 -0.54
N ARG A 402 16.44 -5.18 -1.14
CA ARG A 402 15.54 -6.25 -0.68
C ARG A 402 16.12 -7.65 -0.77
N ASN A 403 17.10 -7.86 -1.65
CA ASN A 403 17.81 -9.14 -1.79
C ASN A 403 19.14 -9.15 -1.03
N SER A 404 19.36 -8.17 -0.13
CA SER A 404 20.54 -8.09 0.73
C SER A 404 21.87 -8.08 -0.02
N ILE A 405 21.89 -7.50 -1.22
CA ILE A 405 23.13 -7.22 -1.97
C ILE A 405 23.73 -5.89 -1.50
N ILE A 406 22.84 -4.91 -1.29
CA ILE A 406 23.17 -3.62 -0.68
C ILE A 406 22.19 -3.34 0.46
N THR A 407 22.45 -2.29 1.23
CA THR A 407 21.47 -1.60 2.07
C THR A 407 21.36 -0.16 1.57
N LEU A 408 20.14 0.28 1.26
CA LEU A 408 19.84 1.64 0.81
C LEU A 408 19.16 2.43 1.93
N SER A 409 19.89 3.29 2.62
CA SER A 409 19.32 4.14 3.68
C SER A 409 19.01 5.54 3.15
N LYS A 410 17.78 6.02 3.41
CA LYS A 410 17.40 7.40 3.11
C LYS A 410 17.91 8.31 4.22
N GLN A 411 19.13 8.80 4.06
CA GLN A 411 19.66 9.86 4.89
C GLN A 411 19.82 11.09 4.01
N PHE A 412 18.91 12.06 4.16
CA PHE A 412 19.14 13.40 3.62
C PHE A 412 20.16 14.09 4.52
N LYS A 413 21.45 13.90 4.22
CA LYS A 413 22.53 14.62 4.89
C LYS A 413 23.23 15.48 3.86
N ASN A 414 23.01 16.79 3.94
CA ASN A 414 23.91 17.74 3.31
C ASN A 414 25.20 17.73 4.15
N LYS A 415 26.17 16.89 3.78
CA LYS A 415 27.45 16.88 4.47
C LYS A 415 28.34 17.92 3.81
N VAL A 416 28.46 19.06 4.48
CA VAL A 416 29.39 20.12 4.13
C VAL A 416 30.64 19.92 4.96
N THR A 417 31.78 19.70 4.32
CA THR A 417 33.07 19.73 5.01
C THR A 417 33.93 20.81 4.39
N LEU A 418 34.65 21.57 5.21
CA LEU A 418 35.58 22.57 4.72
C LEU A 418 36.86 22.62 5.55
N GLN A 419 37.93 23.11 4.92
CA GLN A 419 39.19 23.43 5.56
C GLN A 419 39.69 24.77 5.02
N PHE A 420 40.14 25.67 5.88
CA PHE A 420 40.88 26.85 5.43
C PHE A 420 42.31 26.44 5.09
N ILE A 421 42.71 26.70 3.85
CA ILE A 421 44.06 26.35 3.35
C ILE A 421 45.01 27.56 3.35
N THR A 422 44.51 28.73 3.72
CA THR A 422 45.29 29.96 3.88
C THR A 422 45.65 30.21 5.34
N SER A 423 46.67 31.03 5.58
CA SER A 423 46.98 31.47 6.93
C SER A 423 45.89 32.37 7.49
N ASN A 424 45.78 32.43 8.82
CA ASN A 424 44.82 33.30 9.49
C ASN A 424 44.98 34.78 9.07
N THR A 425 46.23 35.24 8.87
CA THR A 425 46.53 36.59 8.39
C THR A 425 46.05 36.84 6.96
N ALA A 426 46.28 35.89 6.04
CA ALA A 426 45.82 36.00 4.66
C ALA A 426 44.29 35.98 4.57
N LEU A 427 43.62 35.14 5.37
CA LEU A 427 42.17 35.08 5.44
C LEU A 427 41.56 36.42 5.87
N PHE A 428 42.08 37.04 6.94
CA PHE A 428 41.53 38.32 7.41
C PHE A 428 41.80 39.46 6.42
N ASN A 429 42.97 39.51 5.78
CA ASN A 429 43.24 40.49 4.71
C ASN A 429 42.29 40.31 3.50
N TYR A 430 41.96 39.07 3.16
CA TYR A 430 40.99 38.77 2.11
C TYR A 430 39.59 39.27 2.49
N LEU A 431 39.17 39.09 3.75
CA LEU A 431 37.87 39.56 4.25
C LEU A 431 37.73 41.08 4.27
N GLU A 432 38.82 41.84 4.46
CA GLU A 432 38.79 43.31 4.38
C GLU A 432 38.32 43.83 3.00
N HIS A 433 38.56 43.04 1.95
CA HIS A 433 38.15 43.33 0.58
C HIS A 433 36.81 42.67 0.21
N HIS A 434 36.28 41.80 1.07
CA HIS A 434 35.07 40.99 0.85
C HIS A 434 34.14 41.03 2.08
N ASN A 435 33.69 42.24 2.45
CA ASN A 435 32.89 42.49 3.64
C ASN A 435 31.61 41.62 3.74
N ASP A 436 31.04 41.22 2.60
CA ASP A 436 29.86 40.37 2.53
C ASP A 436 30.11 38.92 3.02
N PHE A 437 31.37 38.49 3.12
CA PHE A 437 31.75 37.14 3.54
C PHE A 437 32.07 37.08 5.03
N ASP A 438 32.39 38.23 5.64
CA ASP A 438 32.94 38.37 6.99
C ASP A 438 32.05 37.71 8.06
N ILE A 439 30.74 37.95 8.01
CA ILE A 439 29.79 37.40 8.97
C ILE A 439 29.73 35.86 8.88
N ILE A 440 29.80 35.31 7.66
CA ILE A 440 29.71 33.86 7.42
C ILE A 440 31.01 33.18 7.86
N VAL A 441 32.16 33.71 7.44
CA VAL A 441 33.49 33.18 7.77
C VAL A 441 33.76 33.26 9.27
N LYS A 442 33.51 34.41 9.92
CA LYS A 442 33.66 34.54 11.37
C LYS A 442 32.70 33.63 12.14
N SER A 443 31.49 33.39 11.63
CA SER A 443 30.57 32.44 12.25
C SER A 443 31.13 31.02 12.21
N ILE A 444 31.72 30.61 11.08
CA ILE A 444 32.38 29.31 10.94
C ILE A 444 33.58 29.19 11.90
N LEU A 445 34.49 30.17 11.89
CA LEU A 445 35.69 30.17 12.74
C LEU A 445 35.36 30.10 14.24
N ARG A 446 34.28 30.75 14.67
CA ARG A 446 33.84 30.74 16.08
C ARG A 446 33.19 29.44 16.51
N MET A 447 32.60 28.69 15.58
CA MET A 447 31.79 27.51 15.87
C MET A 447 32.56 26.21 15.68
N TYR A 448 33.53 26.20 14.78
CA TYR A 448 34.25 25.01 14.35
C TYR A 448 35.75 25.23 14.58
N GLY A 449 36.23 24.84 15.76
CA GLY A 449 37.66 24.87 16.08
C GLY A 449 38.44 23.82 15.28
N GLY A 450 39.71 24.12 14.97
CA GLY A 450 40.58 23.21 14.19
C GLY A 450 40.30 23.19 12.68
N VAL A 451 39.49 24.13 12.17
CA VAL A 451 39.08 24.20 10.76
C VAL A 451 40.20 24.66 9.80
N PHE A 452 41.33 25.15 10.32
CA PHE A 452 42.56 25.35 9.54
C PHE A 452 43.39 24.07 9.47
N ASP A 453 43.40 23.31 10.57
CA ASP A 453 44.29 22.15 10.72
C ASP A 453 43.71 20.89 10.05
N ASN A 454 42.38 20.72 10.08
CA ASN A 454 41.71 19.53 9.59
C ASN A 454 40.47 19.87 8.76
N GLN A 455 40.16 18.99 7.80
CA GLN A 455 38.89 19.02 7.10
C GLN A 455 37.73 18.79 8.09
N THR A 456 36.95 19.85 8.31
CA THR A 456 35.97 19.91 9.40
C THR A 456 34.55 19.88 8.85
N ALA A 457 33.71 19.01 9.42
CA ALA A 457 32.30 18.92 9.07
C ALA A 457 31.50 20.08 9.67
N ILE A 458 30.72 20.76 8.83
CA ILE A 458 29.92 21.93 9.17
C ILE A 458 28.43 21.63 8.99
N ASP A 459 27.66 21.97 10.02
CA ASP A 459 26.20 22.00 9.97
C ASP A 459 25.73 23.37 9.45
N LEU A 460 25.26 23.41 8.20
CA LEU A 460 24.77 24.64 7.57
C LEU A 460 23.61 25.28 8.34
N ASN A 461 22.72 24.50 8.97
CA ASN A 461 21.59 25.08 9.72
C ASN A 461 22.08 25.87 10.93
N LYS A 462 23.13 25.39 11.60
CA LYS A 462 23.75 26.11 12.71
C LYS A 462 24.43 27.40 12.24
N VAL A 463 25.09 27.37 11.08
CA VAL A 463 25.70 28.57 10.49
C VAL A 463 24.63 29.58 10.08
N ILE A 464 23.54 29.15 9.43
CA ILE A 464 22.38 29.98 9.08
C ILE A 464 21.82 30.69 10.31
N ASN A 465 21.57 29.95 11.39
CA ASN A 465 21.03 30.50 12.63
C ASN A 465 21.98 31.52 13.28
N LYS A 466 23.29 31.33 13.14
CA LYS A 466 24.29 32.22 13.75
C LYS A 466 24.57 33.47 12.92
N SER A 467 24.63 33.34 11.60
CA SER A 467 24.90 34.42 10.67
C SER A 467 23.66 35.22 10.27
N SER A 468 22.46 34.65 10.47
CA SER A 468 21.18 35.17 9.95
C SER A 468 21.16 35.33 8.43
N VAL A 469 21.93 34.51 7.70
CA VAL A 469 22.03 34.51 6.24
C VAL A 469 21.34 33.27 5.66
N SER A 470 20.70 33.40 4.50
CA SER A 470 20.03 32.27 3.83
C SER A 470 21.03 31.18 3.38
N ALA A 471 20.53 29.94 3.30
CA ALA A 471 21.32 28.79 2.86
C ALA A 471 21.94 29.00 1.47
N GLU A 472 21.19 29.61 0.55
CA GLU A 472 21.64 29.88 -0.82
C GLU A 472 22.82 30.84 -0.85
N LYS A 473 22.75 31.94 -0.09
CA LYS A 473 23.84 32.93 -0.02
C LYS A 473 25.08 32.34 0.66
N ILE A 474 24.93 31.52 1.69
CA ILE A 474 26.08 30.82 2.32
C ILE A 474 26.76 29.89 1.32
N ILE A 475 26.00 29.11 0.55
CA ILE A 475 26.58 28.20 -0.47
C ILE A 475 27.32 28.98 -1.56
N VAL A 476 26.80 30.12 -2.00
CA VAL A 476 27.48 30.99 -2.97
C VAL A 476 28.83 31.45 -2.42
N VAL A 477 28.85 31.99 -1.19
CA VAL A 477 30.08 32.48 -0.55
C VAL A 477 31.11 31.36 -0.36
N LEU A 478 30.69 30.18 0.08
CA LEU A 478 31.61 29.06 0.25
C LEU A 478 32.24 28.62 -1.08
N LYS A 479 31.47 28.62 -2.18
CA LYS A 479 32.00 28.33 -3.52
C LYS A 479 32.96 29.42 -4.02
N GLU A 480 32.71 30.68 -3.69
CA GLU A 480 33.62 31.78 -4.03
C GLU A 480 34.93 31.68 -3.25
N LEU A 481 34.87 31.38 -1.94
CA LEU A 481 36.06 31.11 -1.12
C LEU A 481 36.86 29.91 -1.64
N GLU A 482 36.19 28.86 -2.14
CA GLU A 482 36.86 27.71 -2.76
C GLU A 482 37.51 28.11 -4.09
N ARG A 483 36.80 28.85 -4.94
CA ARG A 483 37.31 29.35 -6.23
C ARG A 483 38.54 30.23 -6.04
N ASP A 484 38.54 31.05 -5.00
CA ASP A 484 39.63 31.97 -4.67
C ASP A 484 40.74 31.29 -3.84
N GLU A 485 40.72 29.95 -3.75
CA GLU A 485 41.71 29.12 -3.07
C GLU A 485 41.91 29.46 -1.58
N ILE A 486 40.88 30.00 -0.94
CA ILE A 486 40.87 30.31 0.50
C ILE A 486 40.55 29.07 1.33
N ILE A 487 39.65 28.23 0.81
CA ILE A 487 39.21 26.99 1.45
C ILE A 487 39.27 25.80 0.49
N THR A 488 39.43 24.60 1.02
CA THR A 488 38.94 23.38 0.36
C THR A 488 37.52 23.11 0.82
N LEU A 489 36.60 22.91 -0.11
CA LEU A 489 35.19 22.70 0.18
C LEU A 489 34.71 21.37 -0.40
N ASN A 490 33.87 20.65 0.35
CA ASN A 490 33.12 19.52 -0.17
C ASN A 490 31.65 19.72 0.18
N LEU A 491 30.85 20.03 -0.84
CA LEU A 491 29.40 20.13 -0.77
C LEU A 491 28.77 18.86 -1.32
N SER A 492 28.70 17.82 -0.49
CA SER A 492 27.97 16.61 -0.86
C SER A 492 26.48 16.78 -0.52
N LYS A 493 25.66 16.92 -1.57
CA LYS A 493 24.21 16.73 -1.46
C LYS A 493 23.94 15.25 -1.62
N THR A 494 24.03 14.49 -0.54
CA THR A 494 23.65 13.08 -0.58
C THR A 494 22.24 12.91 -0.04
N ASP A 495 21.41 12.25 -0.84
CA ASP A 495 20.03 11.93 -0.53
C ASP A 495 19.86 10.49 -0.03
N ALA A 496 20.93 9.70 -0.07
CA ALA A 496 20.99 8.35 0.47
C ALA A 496 22.40 7.94 0.92
N GLN A 497 22.49 6.81 1.62
CA GLN A 497 23.73 6.05 1.81
C GLN A 497 23.54 4.63 1.30
N ILE A 498 24.59 4.08 0.71
CA ILE A 498 24.63 2.69 0.25
C ILE A 498 25.70 1.94 1.04
N THR A 499 25.31 0.83 1.66
CA THR A 499 26.23 -0.14 2.26
C THR A 499 26.22 -1.41 1.42
N PHE A 500 27.39 -1.91 1.03
CA PHE A 500 27.49 -3.20 0.34
C PHE A 500 27.51 -4.34 1.37
N ILE A 501 26.74 -5.39 1.13
CA ILE A 501 26.57 -6.51 2.09
C ILE A 501 27.38 -7.73 1.69
N GLU A 502 27.85 -7.79 0.45
CA GLU A 502 28.70 -8.85 -0.09
C GLU A 502 29.79 -8.26 -0.99
N PRO A 503 30.91 -8.97 -1.20
CA PRO A 503 31.96 -8.50 -2.10
C PRO A 503 31.48 -8.41 -3.55
N ARG A 504 32.13 -7.55 -4.33
CA ARG A 504 31.84 -7.35 -5.74
C ARG A 504 32.15 -8.60 -6.56
N GLU A 505 31.12 -9.26 -7.09
CA GLU A 505 31.26 -10.38 -8.05
C GLU A 505 30.45 -10.17 -9.35
N ASP A 506 30.05 -8.93 -9.63
CA ASP A 506 29.31 -8.49 -10.82
C ASP A 506 28.13 -9.43 -11.20
N ASP A 507 28.22 -10.15 -12.31
CA ASP A 507 27.15 -10.99 -12.83
C ASP A 507 26.80 -12.16 -11.90
N LYS A 508 27.78 -12.69 -11.15
CA LYS A 508 27.59 -13.83 -10.24
C LYS A 508 26.61 -13.46 -9.11
N THR A 509 26.78 -12.28 -8.54
CA THR A 509 25.89 -11.66 -7.54
C THR A 509 24.44 -11.64 -8.04
N ILE A 510 24.21 -11.10 -9.24
CA ILE A 510 22.85 -10.94 -9.78
C ILE A 510 22.25 -12.26 -10.28
N ASN A 511 23.05 -13.14 -10.88
CA ASN A 511 22.58 -14.43 -11.40
C ASN A 511 21.98 -15.32 -10.30
N ARG A 512 22.48 -15.21 -9.05
CA ARG A 512 21.92 -15.92 -7.89
C ARG A 512 20.44 -15.60 -7.65
N ILE A 513 20.04 -14.36 -7.87
CA ILE A 513 18.67 -13.88 -7.61
C ILE A 513 17.83 -13.71 -8.90
N ALA A 514 18.45 -13.84 -10.07
CA ALA A 514 17.82 -13.56 -11.37
C ALA A 514 16.51 -14.34 -11.60
N LYS A 515 16.52 -15.67 -11.38
CA LYS A 515 15.33 -16.51 -11.58
C LYS A 515 14.15 -16.07 -10.71
N THR A 516 14.44 -15.67 -9.48
CA THR A 516 13.42 -15.21 -8.52
C THR A 516 12.82 -13.89 -8.98
N ILE A 517 13.63 -12.93 -9.39
CA ILE A 517 13.18 -11.64 -9.92
C ILE A 517 12.36 -11.81 -11.20
N GLU A 518 12.80 -12.67 -12.12
CA GLU A 518 12.05 -12.94 -13.36
C GLU A 518 10.67 -13.55 -13.06
N LYS A 519 10.60 -14.48 -12.11
CA LYS A 519 9.32 -15.05 -11.65
C LYS A 519 8.42 -13.95 -11.07
N GLN A 520 8.96 -13.05 -10.25
CA GLN A 520 8.20 -11.93 -9.67
C GLN A 520 7.69 -10.95 -10.73
N ASN A 521 8.54 -10.54 -11.67
CA ASN A 521 8.15 -9.63 -12.75
C ASN A 521 7.04 -10.25 -13.62
N LYS A 522 7.16 -11.54 -13.98
CA LYS A 522 6.12 -12.28 -14.71
C LYS A 522 4.81 -12.38 -13.92
N GLN A 523 4.89 -12.61 -12.61
CA GLN A 523 3.70 -12.64 -11.75
C GLN A 523 3.00 -11.29 -11.71
N LYS A 524 3.76 -10.19 -11.61
CA LYS A 524 3.21 -8.83 -11.63
C LYS A 524 2.52 -8.52 -12.97
N GLU A 525 3.12 -8.95 -14.07
CA GLU A 525 2.53 -8.84 -15.40
C GLU A 525 1.20 -9.62 -15.50
N LYS A 526 1.18 -10.88 -15.06
CA LYS A 526 -0.04 -11.71 -15.00
C LYS A 526 -1.15 -11.02 -14.18
N GLN A 527 -0.80 -10.42 -13.05
CA GLN A 527 -1.75 -9.71 -12.18
C GLN A 527 -2.37 -8.47 -12.84
N VAL A 528 -1.55 -7.64 -13.49
CA VAL A 528 -2.02 -6.44 -14.20
C VAL A 528 -2.90 -6.83 -15.39
N LEU A 529 -2.49 -7.84 -16.17
CA LEU A 529 -3.27 -8.33 -17.30
C LEU A 529 -4.61 -8.92 -16.87
N ALA A 530 -4.65 -9.67 -15.77
CA ALA A 530 -5.90 -10.19 -15.21
C ALA A 530 -6.87 -9.07 -14.79
N MET A 531 -6.33 -7.99 -14.21
CA MET A 531 -7.14 -6.81 -13.86
C MET A 531 -7.74 -6.12 -15.10
N LEU A 532 -6.95 -5.98 -16.17
CA LEU A 532 -7.41 -5.42 -17.45
C LEU A 532 -8.49 -6.30 -18.09
N GLN A 533 -8.25 -7.61 -18.17
CA GLN A 533 -9.22 -8.57 -18.69
C GLN A 533 -10.54 -8.52 -17.90
N TYR A 534 -10.47 -8.41 -16.58
CA TYR A 534 -11.66 -8.30 -15.73
C TYR A 534 -12.49 -7.05 -16.01
N ILE A 535 -11.87 -5.89 -16.27
CA ILE A 535 -12.64 -4.66 -16.56
C ILE A 535 -13.18 -4.61 -17.99
N GLU A 536 -12.51 -5.26 -18.93
CA GLU A 536 -12.87 -5.33 -20.36
C GLU A 536 -13.96 -6.36 -20.65
N ASN A 537 -13.99 -7.48 -19.91
CA ASN A 537 -14.96 -8.54 -20.15
C ASN A 537 -16.38 -8.10 -19.73
N GLU A 538 -17.20 -7.71 -20.70
CA GLU A 538 -18.60 -7.33 -20.53
C GLU A 538 -19.60 -8.46 -20.85
N LYS A 539 -19.11 -9.69 -21.05
CA LYS A 539 -19.92 -10.86 -21.41
C LYS A 539 -20.28 -11.72 -20.20
N ASP A 540 -19.29 -12.01 -19.38
CA ASP A 540 -19.45 -12.90 -18.23
C ASP A 540 -19.81 -12.12 -16.96
N CYS A 541 -20.56 -12.72 -16.04
CA CYS A 541 -20.88 -12.09 -14.76
C CYS A 541 -19.60 -11.70 -14.00
N LYS A 542 -19.50 -10.45 -13.53
CA LYS A 542 -18.33 -9.97 -12.79
C LYS A 542 -18.01 -10.81 -11.54
N SER A 543 -19.04 -11.28 -10.84
CA SER A 543 -18.83 -12.16 -9.68
C SER A 543 -18.23 -13.49 -10.11
N GLU A 544 -18.71 -14.12 -11.19
CA GLU A 544 -18.18 -15.40 -11.67
C GLU A 544 -16.73 -15.27 -12.11
N GLN A 545 -16.37 -14.18 -12.80
CA GLN A 545 -14.99 -13.89 -13.18
C GLN A 545 -14.05 -13.83 -11.96
N LEU A 546 -14.48 -13.17 -10.87
CA LEU A 546 -13.69 -13.10 -9.63
C LEU A 546 -13.58 -14.48 -8.96
N LEU A 547 -14.67 -15.24 -8.89
CA LEU A 547 -14.67 -16.57 -8.30
C LEU A 547 -13.75 -17.54 -9.06
N ALA A 548 -13.84 -17.52 -10.40
CA ALA A 548 -12.98 -18.31 -11.27
C ALA A 548 -11.49 -17.97 -11.08
N TYR A 549 -11.16 -16.68 -10.91
CA TYR A 549 -9.78 -16.23 -10.64
C TYR A 549 -9.22 -16.86 -9.35
N PHE A 550 -10.04 -17.03 -8.31
CA PHE A 550 -9.63 -17.70 -7.06
C PHE A 550 -9.80 -19.23 -7.07
N GLY A 551 -10.13 -19.82 -8.23
CA GLY A 551 -10.23 -21.27 -8.41
C GLY A 551 -11.58 -21.89 -8.10
N GLU A 552 -12.65 -21.10 -7.92
CA GLU A 552 -14.02 -21.61 -7.81
C GLU A 552 -14.63 -21.85 -9.19
N GLN A 553 -15.11 -23.07 -9.44
CA GLN A 553 -15.72 -23.51 -10.70
C GLN A 553 -17.23 -23.72 -10.55
N ASN A 554 -17.96 -23.79 -11.67
CA ASN A 554 -19.41 -24.07 -11.72
C ASN A 554 -20.27 -23.06 -10.92
N THR A 555 -19.91 -21.78 -11.00
CA THR A 555 -20.65 -20.71 -10.32
C THR A 555 -21.86 -20.27 -11.14
N LYS A 556 -22.79 -19.53 -10.51
CA LYS A 556 -23.99 -19.00 -11.17
C LYS A 556 -23.92 -17.48 -11.29
N PRO A 557 -24.57 -16.87 -12.31
CA PRO A 557 -24.59 -15.43 -12.45
C PRO A 557 -25.22 -14.76 -11.22
N CYS A 558 -24.59 -13.70 -10.70
CA CYS A 558 -25.01 -13.06 -9.46
C CYS A 558 -26.32 -12.25 -9.58
N GLY A 559 -26.75 -11.93 -10.80
CA GLY A 559 -27.95 -11.14 -11.07
C GLY A 559 -27.84 -9.63 -10.75
N ILE A 560 -26.81 -9.20 -10.03
CA ILE A 560 -26.71 -7.83 -9.48
C ILE A 560 -25.49 -7.02 -9.96
N CYS A 561 -24.53 -7.63 -10.67
CA CYS A 561 -23.34 -6.93 -11.19
C CYS A 561 -23.65 -6.13 -12.46
N SER A 562 -22.72 -5.26 -12.89
CA SER A 562 -22.91 -4.43 -14.09
C SER A 562 -23.26 -5.21 -15.36
N VAL A 563 -22.69 -6.41 -15.54
CA VAL A 563 -22.97 -7.29 -16.69
C VAL A 563 -24.37 -7.89 -16.58
N CYS A 564 -24.70 -8.54 -15.44
CA CYS A 564 -26.03 -9.13 -15.24
C CYS A 564 -27.15 -8.09 -15.34
N LEU A 565 -26.94 -6.88 -14.82
CA LEU A 565 -27.91 -5.78 -14.91
C LEU A 565 -28.10 -5.28 -16.35
N LYS A 566 -27.05 -5.31 -17.18
CA LYS A 566 -27.14 -4.96 -18.61
C LYS A 566 -27.91 -6.02 -19.39
N LEU A 567 -27.67 -7.31 -19.11
CA LEU A 567 -28.38 -8.43 -19.74
C LEU A 567 -29.87 -8.49 -19.36
N ASN A 568 -30.21 -8.14 -18.10
CA ASN A 568 -31.59 -8.15 -17.61
C ASN A 568 -32.41 -6.92 -18.01
N LYS A 569 -31.77 -5.85 -18.50
CA LYS A 569 -32.51 -4.73 -19.10
C LYS A 569 -32.98 -5.17 -20.47
N ALA A 570 -34.26 -5.53 -20.57
CA ALA A 570 -34.95 -5.49 -21.86
C ALA A 570 -34.75 -4.08 -22.43
N HIS A 571 -34.02 -3.97 -23.54
CA HIS A 571 -33.93 -2.72 -24.29
C HIS A 571 -35.34 -2.47 -24.84
N ILE A 572 -36.17 -1.73 -24.10
CA ILE A 572 -37.38 -1.13 -24.67
C ILE A 572 -36.82 0.02 -25.49
N PRO A 573 -36.81 -0.04 -26.84
CA PRO A 573 -36.34 1.07 -27.64
C PRO A 573 -37.27 2.24 -27.34
N GLN A 574 -36.77 3.27 -26.67
CA GLN A 574 -37.48 4.53 -26.66
C GLN A 574 -37.43 5.06 -28.09
N ASP A 575 -38.57 5.51 -28.62
CA ASP A 575 -38.62 6.07 -29.97
C ASP A 575 -37.62 7.23 -30.06
N LEU A 576 -36.56 7.03 -30.86
CA LEU A 576 -35.47 7.99 -31.01
C LEU A 576 -36.01 9.33 -31.53
N ASN A 577 -37.11 9.33 -32.29
CA ASN A 577 -37.76 10.56 -32.77
C ASN A 577 -38.44 11.31 -31.63
N HIS A 578 -39.06 10.61 -30.68
CA HIS A 578 -39.64 11.22 -29.49
C HIS A 578 -38.57 11.90 -28.63
N ILE A 579 -37.39 11.27 -28.47
CA ILE A 579 -36.26 11.88 -27.75
C ILE A 579 -35.77 13.14 -28.47
N LYS A 580 -35.61 13.10 -29.81
CA LYS A 580 -35.20 14.27 -30.61
C LYS A 580 -36.19 15.43 -30.47
N ASN A 581 -37.49 15.17 -30.58
CA ASN A 581 -38.52 16.19 -30.46
C ASN A 581 -38.49 16.86 -29.08
N ASN A 582 -38.37 16.07 -28.02
CA ASN A 582 -38.28 16.63 -26.67
C ASN A 582 -36.97 17.41 -26.43
N ILE A 583 -35.85 17.02 -27.05
CA ILE A 583 -34.62 17.82 -27.03
C ILE A 583 -34.88 19.18 -27.69
N ILE A 584 -35.52 19.19 -28.86
CA ILE A 584 -35.85 20.43 -29.58
C ILE A 584 -36.74 21.33 -28.70
N GLU A 585 -37.80 20.80 -28.09
CA GLU A 585 -38.69 21.55 -27.19
C GLU A 585 -37.94 22.14 -25.98
N LEU A 586 -37.07 21.37 -25.33
CA LEU A 586 -36.29 21.86 -24.20
C LEU A 586 -35.29 22.97 -24.61
N LEU A 587 -34.73 22.87 -25.83
CA LEU A 587 -33.79 23.85 -26.36
C LEU A 587 -34.45 25.12 -26.92
N GLN A 588 -35.78 25.13 -27.12
CA GLN A 588 -36.53 26.37 -27.42
C GLN A 588 -36.55 27.32 -26.21
N VAL A 589 -36.49 26.78 -24.99
CA VAL A 589 -36.61 27.56 -23.76
C VAL A 589 -35.24 28.05 -23.28
N ASN A 590 -34.24 27.18 -23.23
CA ASN A 590 -32.91 27.50 -22.71
C ASN A 590 -31.81 26.68 -23.39
N HIS A 591 -30.59 27.20 -23.40
CA HIS A 591 -29.42 26.44 -23.81
C HIS A 591 -29.05 25.42 -22.73
N LEU A 592 -29.10 24.13 -23.06
CA LEU A 592 -28.90 23.05 -22.10
C LEU A 592 -27.68 22.22 -22.46
N SER A 593 -26.94 21.77 -21.45
CA SER A 593 -25.88 20.79 -21.63
C SER A 593 -26.48 19.40 -21.88
N SER A 594 -25.69 18.48 -22.42
CA SER A 594 -26.09 17.06 -22.53
C SER A 594 -26.54 16.47 -21.20
N ARG A 595 -25.96 16.91 -20.08
CA ARG A 595 -26.34 16.45 -18.73
C ARG A 595 -27.73 16.94 -18.33
N ALA A 596 -27.99 18.23 -18.50
CA ALA A 596 -29.30 18.81 -18.15
C ALA A 596 -30.43 18.23 -19.03
N LEU A 597 -30.14 17.97 -20.31
CA LEU A 597 -31.06 17.26 -21.20
C LEU A 597 -31.32 15.82 -20.71
N GLY A 598 -30.28 15.08 -20.35
CA GLY A 598 -30.42 13.72 -19.82
C GLY A 598 -31.21 13.64 -18.52
N GLU A 599 -30.98 14.57 -17.58
CA GLU A 599 -31.72 14.65 -16.31
C GLU A 599 -33.21 14.95 -16.54
N SER A 600 -33.52 15.83 -17.50
CA SER A 600 -34.90 16.23 -17.82
C SER A 600 -35.66 15.15 -18.58
N LEU A 601 -35.02 14.51 -19.56
CA LEU A 601 -35.65 13.55 -20.47
C LEU A 601 -35.75 12.13 -19.89
N LYS A 602 -34.96 11.82 -18.85
CA LYS A 602 -34.88 10.47 -18.24
C LYS A 602 -34.61 9.34 -19.26
N CYS A 603 -33.95 9.66 -20.36
CA CYS A 603 -33.54 8.70 -21.40
C CYS A 603 -32.15 8.10 -21.10
N SER A 604 -31.78 7.03 -21.81
CA SER A 604 -30.43 6.47 -21.66
C SER A 604 -29.39 7.42 -22.26
N GLU A 605 -28.17 7.42 -21.72
CA GLU A 605 -27.08 8.27 -22.22
C GLU A 605 -26.69 7.90 -23.68
N THR A 606 -26.83 6.63 -24.04
CA THR A 606 -26.64 6.14 -25.41
C THR A 606 -27.66 6.70 -26.37
N ASP A 607 -28.95 6.65 -26.01
CA ASP A 607 -30.03 7.18 -26.87
C ASP A 607 -29.93 8.70 -26.98
N LEU A 608 -29.58 9.38 -25.88
CA LEU A 608 -29.35 10.83 -25.87
C LEU A 608 -28.19 11.23 -26.76
N LYS A 609 -27.04 10.53 -26.68
CA LYS A 609 -25.88 10.79 -27.55
C LYS A 609 -26.22 10.55 -29.01
N GLN A 610 -26.97 9.49 -29.31
CA GLN A 610 -27.40 9.19 -30.67
C GLN A 610 -28.37 10.25 -31.21
N ALA A 611 -29.32 10.71 -30.39
CA ALA A 611 -30.24 11.80 -30.74
C ALA A 611 -29.50 13.13 -30.95
N LEU A 612 -28.62 13.53 -30.02
CA LEU A 612 -27.81 14.74 -30.13
C LEU A 612 -26.89 14.72 -31.34
N LYS A 613 -26.20 13.60 -31.59
CA LYS A 613 -25.35 13.41 -32.78
C LYS A 613 -26.16 13.61 -34.06
N HIS A 614 -27.33 12.98 -34.15
CA HIS A 614 -28.20 13.14 -35.31
C HIS A 614 -28.67 14.59 -35.50
N LEU A 615 -29.07 15.28 -34.42
CA LEU A 615 -29.50 16.69 -34.50
C LEU A 615 -28.36 17.63 -34.90
N LEU A 616 -27.13 17.38 -34.44
CA LEU A 616 -25.93 18.13 -34.85
C LEU A 616 -25.56 17.88 -36.31
N GLU A 617 -25.57 16.61 -36.77
CA GLU A 617 -25.26 16.24 -38.15
C GLU A 617 -26.26 16.85 -39.15
N HIS A 618 -27.53 16.97 -38.76
CA HIS A 618 -28.57 17.63 -39.56
C HIS A 618 -28.64 19.13 -39.33
N GLN A 619 -27.69 19.71 -38.59
CA GLN A 619 -27.63 21.14 -38.28
C GLN A 619 -28.92 21.69 -37.65
N ILE A 620 -29.69 20.88 -36.92
CA ILE A 620 -30.90 21.31 -36.20
C ILE A 620 -30.52 22.00 -34.88
N ILE A 621 -29.39 21.58 -34.29
CA ILE A 621 -28.81 22.20 -33.09
C ILE A 621 -27.34 22.54 -33.32
N THR A 622 -26.83 23.53 -32.59
CA THR A 622 -25.40 23.89 -32.54
C THR A 622 -24.87 23.90 -31.12
N THR A 623 -23.56 23.74 -30.96
CA THR A 623 -22.87 23.89 -29.67
C THR A 623 -22.43 25.33 -29.45
N THR A 624 -22.71 25.87 -28.26
CA THR A 624 -22.27 27.19 -27.83
C THR A 624 -20.84 27.17 -27.28
N ALA A 625 -20.26 28.36 -27.06
CA ALA A 625 -18.94 28.51 -26.44
C ALA A 625 -18.86 27.98 -25.00
N THR A 626 -19.99 27.72 -24.34
CA THR A 626 -20.06 27.18 -22.97
C THR A 626 -20.38 25.68 -22.93
N ASN A 627 -20.20 24.95 -24.05
CA ASN A 627 -20.52 23.52 -24.17
C ASN A 627 -22.00 23.17 -23.85
N THR A 628 -22.91 24.08 -24.17
CA THR A 628 -24.36 23.83 -24.19
C THR A 628 -24.87 23.73 -25.62
N TYR A 629 -26.02 23.10 -25.82
CA TYR A 629 -26.69 23.04 -27.12
C TYR A 629 -27.71 24.17 -27.23
N LYS A 630 -27.85 24.73 -28.42
CA LYS A 630 -28.94 25.64 -28.81
C LYS A 630 -29.53 25.20 -30.15
N LEU A 631 -30.74 25.64 -30.48
CA LEU A 631 -31.27 25.47 -31.84
C LEU A 631 -30.40 26.25 -32.84
N SER A 632 -30.20 25.68 -34.02
CA SER A 632 -29.57 26.39 -35.13
C SER A 632 -30.51 27.46 -35.66
N ASP A 633 -29.93 28.57 -36.11
CA ASP A 633 -30.65 29.71 -36.68
C ASP A 633 -31.10 29.44 -38.13
#